data_AF-A0A5C4NET0-F1
#
_entry.id   AF-A0A5C4NET0-F1
#
_cell.length_a   1.000
_cell.length_b   1.000
_cell.length_c   1.000
_cell.angle_alpha   90.00
_cell.angle_beta   90.00
_cell.angle_gamma   90.00
#
_symmetry.space_group_name_H-M   'P 1'
#
loop_
_entity.id
_entity.type
_entity.pdbx_description
1 polymer ?
#
loop_
_entity_poly.entity_id
_entity_poly.type
_entity_poly.pdbx_seq_one_letter_code
_entity_poly.pdbx_strand_id
1 'polypeptide(L)' 'MADHETELEMVQRHVREGEAHVKRQREIVAELRERGHPTDVAIALLAEFEDLLRQHKAHLVRIEATKSAPHA' A
#
# COMPACT_ATOMS: atom_id res chain seq x y z
N MET A 1 20.49 18.30 10.34
CA MET A 1 20.26 16.97 10.93
C MET A 1 19.05 16.41 10.21
N ALA A 2 19.20 15.33 9.45
CA ALA A 2 18.06 14.74 8.73
C ALA A 2 17.04 14.27 9.76
N ASP A 3 15.80 14.73 9.63
CA ASP A 3 14.69 14.24 10.46
C ASP A 3 14.59 12.72 10.27
N HIS A 4 14.84 11.97 11.34
CA HIS A 4 14.68 10.53 11.31
C HIS A 4 13.18 10.23 11.36
N GLU A 5 12.62 9.80 10.22
CA GLU A 5 11.26 9.32 10.14
C GLU A 5 11.05 8.19 11.17
N THR A 6 10.06 8.35 12.05
CA THR A 6 9.69 7.31 13.01
C THR A 6 9.07 6.12 12.26
N GLU A 7 9.10 4.93 12.86
CA GLU A 7 8.47 3.73 12.26
C GLU A 7 6.98 3.98 11.92
N LEU A 8 6.27 4.76 12.73
CA LEU A 8 4.89 5.12 12.46
C LEU A 8 4.76 6.02 11.22
N GLU A 9 5.59 7.06 11.11
CA GLU A 9 5.56 7.96 9.95
C GLU A 9 5.93 7.23 8.67
N MET A 10 6.91 6.32 8.74
CA MET A 10 7.32 5.45 7.63
C MET A 10 6.17 4.56 7.15
N VAL A 11 5.50 3.86 8.07
CA VAL A 11 4.40 2.97 7.69
C VAL A 11 3.19 3.76 7.20
N GLN A 12 2.88 4.92 7.79
CA GLN A 12 1.83 5.82 7.29
C GLN A 12 2.14 6.30 5.87
N ARG A 13 3.40 6.66 5.59
CA ARG A 13 3.82 7.05 4.23
C ARG A 13 3.67 5.89 3.25
N HIS A 14 4.11 4.69 3.60
CA HIS A 14 3.95 3.50 2.75
C HIS A 14 2.49 3.15 2.47
N VAL A 15 1.58 3.30 3.45
CA VAL A 15 0.15 3.11 3.22
C VAL A 15 -0.38 4.15 2.22
N ARG A 16 -0.06 5.44 2.38
CA ARG A 16 -0.52 6.48 1.44
C ARG A 16 0.02 6.27 0.02
N GLU A 17 1.31 6.00 -0.11
CA GLU A 17 1.95 5.73 -1.40
C GLU A 17 1.37 4.47 -2.05
N GLY A 18 1.18 3.41 -1.27
CA GLY A 18 0.59 2.15 -1.74
C GLY A 18 -0.86 2.31 -2.21
N GLU A 19 -1.69 3.10 -1.51
CA GLU A 19 -3.06 3.39 -1.95
C GLU A 19 -3.09 4.14 -3.29
N ALA A 20 -2.22 5.14 -3.45
CA ALA A 20 -2.10 5.88 -4.71
C ALA A 20 -1.65 4.96 -5.86
N HIS A 21 -0.68 4.08 -5.62
CA HIS A 21 -0.21 3.12 -6.61
C HIS A 21 -1.28 2.10 -6.99
N VAL A 22 -1.95 1.47 -6.01
CA VAL A 22 -3.02 0.51 -6.27
C VAL A 22 -4.17 1.15 -7.06
N LYS A 23 -4.55 2.39 -6.72
CA LYS A 23 -5.57 3.13 -7.49
C LYS A 23 -5.13 3.29 -8.95
N ARG A 24 -3.91 3.77 -9.19
CA ARG A 24 -3.38 3.97 -10.54
C ARG A 24 -3.26 2.67 -11.33
N GLN A 25 -2.85 1.58 -10.70
CA GLN A 25 -2.75 0.27 -11.38
C GLN A 25 -4.12 -0.29 -11.75
N ARG A 26 -5.17 -0.05 -10.94
CA ARG A 26 -6.54 -0.39 -11.31
C ARG A 26 -7.01 0.39 -12.55
N GLU A 27 -6.69 1.68 -12.63
CA GLU A 27 -7.00 2.51 -13.80
C GLU A 27 -6.29 1.99 -15.06
N ILE A 28 -5.00 1.62 -14.96
CA ILE A 28 -4.24 1.05 -16.07
C ILE A 28 -4.81 -0.30 -16.53
N VAL A 29 -5.15 -1.19 -15.60
CA VAL A 29 -5.78 -2.48 -15.94
C VAL A 29 -7.11 -2.28 -16.66
N ALA A 30 -7.92 -1.31 -16.22
CA ALA A 30 -9.18 -0.97 -16.87
C ALA A 30 -8.96 -0.45 -18.31
N GLU A 31 -8.01 0.47 -18.51
CA GLU A 31 -7.66 1.02 -19.82
C GLU A 31 -7.14 -0.06 -20.78
N LEU A 32 -6.27 -0.96 -20.31
CA LEU A 32 -5.77 -2.08 -21.11
C LEU A 32 -6.91 -3.01 -21.54
N ARG A 33 -7.84 -3.30 -20.64
CA ARG A 33 -9.01 -4.14 -20.91
C ARG A 33 -9.94 -3.51 -21.94
N GLU A 34 -10.21 -2.21 -21.80
CA GLU A 34 -11.05 -1.45 -22.75
C GLU A 34 -10.46 -1.46 -24.16
N ARG A 35 -9.13 -1.37 -24.27
CA ARG A 35 -8.42 -1.43 -25.55
C ARG A 35 -8.21 -2.84 -26.11
N GLY A 36 -8.68 -3.87 -25.40
CA GLY A 36 -8.52 -5.27 -25.81
C GLY A 36 -7.08 -5.79 -25.71
N HIS A 37 -6.22 -5.15 -24.91
CA HIS A 37 -4.88 -5.63 -24.65
C HIS A 37 -4.89 -6.80 -23.63
N PRO A 38 -3.92 -7.72 -23.70
CA PRO A 38 -3.73 -8.73 -22.67
C PRO A 38 -3.51 -8.08 -21.30
N THR A 39 -4.23 -8.56 -20.28
CA THR A 39 -4.20 -7.99 -18.92
C THR A 39 -3.68 -8.94 -17.85
N ASP A 40 -3.38 -10.20 -18.18
CA ASP A 40 -3.04 -11.22 -17.19
C ASP A 40 -1.85 -10.82 -16.29
N VAL A 41 -0.79 -10.30 -16.91
CA VAL A 41 0.41 -9.81 -16.19
C VAL A 41 0.08 -8.57 -15.35
N ALA A 42 -0.72 -7.65 -15.88
CA ALA A 42 -1.10 -6.44 -15.17
C ALA A 42 -2.00 -6.74 -13.96
N ILE A 43 -2.89 -7.73 -14.08
CA ILE A 43 -3.75 -8.22 -12.99
C ILE A 43 -2.91 -8.93 -11.93
N ALA A 44 -1.98 -9.80 -12.32
CA ALA A 44 -1.09 -10.48 -11.38
C ALA A 44 -0.25 -9.47 -10.58
N LEU A 45 0.34 -8.48 -11.26
CA LEU A 45 1.11 -7.42 -10.62
C LEU A 45 0.24 -6.54 -9.70
N LEU A 46 -0.99 -6.22 -10.12
CA LEU A 46 -1.94 -5.49 -9.27
C LEU A 46 -2.25 -6.27 -7.98
N ALA A 47 -2.42 -7.60 -8.07
CA ALA A 47 -2.67 -8.43 -6.90
C ALA A 47 -1.50 -8.41 -5.90
N GLU A 48 -0.26 -8.37 -6.40
CA GLU A 48 0.95 -8.22 -5.56
C GLU A 48 0.97 -6.86 -4.84
N PHE A 49 0.67 -5.77 -5.55
CA PHE A 49 0.57 -4.44 -4.94
C PHE A 49 -0.54 -4.37 -3.87
N GLU A 50 -1.68 -5.01 -4.14
CA GLU A 50 -2.77 -5.09 -3.17
C GLU A 50 -2.39 -5.91 -1.94
N ASP A 51 -1.61 -6.98 -2.09
CA ASP A 51 -1.11 -7.75 -0.94
C ASP A 51 -0.12 -6.95 -0.10
N LEU A 52 0.84 -6.29 -0.74
CA LEU A 52 1.80 -5.43 -0.05
C LEU A 52 1.08 -4.30 0.72
N LEU A 53 0.08 -3.67 0.10
CA LEU A 53 -0.72 -2.64 0.77
C LEU A 53 -1.49 -3.20 1.98
N ARG A 54 -2.03 -4.43 1.90
CA ARG A 54 -2.66 -5.09 3.07
C ARG A 54 -1.66 -5.29 4.20
N GLN A 55 -0.44 -5.73 3.88
CA GLN A 55 0.61 -5.93 4.89
C GLN A 55 1.00 -4.61 5.56
N HIS A 56 1.17 -3.52 4.81
CA HIS A 56 1.44 -2.20 5.37
C HIS A 56 0.31 -1.69 6.27
N LYS A 57 -0.96 -1.88 5.86
CA LYS A 57 -2.12 -1.51 6.69
C LYS A 57 -2.18 -2.32 7.98
N ALA A 58 -1.89 -3.62 7.92
CA ALA A 58 -1.83 -4.48 9.11
C ALA A 58 -0.69 -4.06 10.06
N HIS A 59 0.46 -3.68 9.52
CA HIS A 59 1.58 -3.16 10.30
C HIS A 59 1.21 -1.84 10.97
N LEU A 60 0.53 -0.92 10.26
CA LEU A 60 0.07 0.35 10.81
C LEU A 60 -0.81 0.13 12.04
N VAL A 61 -1.84 -0.71 11.91
CA VAL A 61 -2.76 -1.05 13.01
C VAL A 61 -2.00 -1.60 14.21
N ARG A 62 -0.99 -2.44 13.99
CA ARG A 62 -0.15 -3.01 15.06
C ARG A 62 0.67 -1.93 15.78
N ILE A 63 1.31 -1.02 15.04
CA ILE A 63 2.09 0.08 15.62
C ILE A 63 1.17 1.03 16.41
N GLU A 64 0.02 1.39 15.84
CA GLU A 64 -0.95 2.27 16.50
C GLU A 64 -1.48 1.65 17.80
N ALA A 65 -1.78 0.35 17.80
CA ALA A 65 -2.17 -0.37 19.01
C ALA A 65 -1.06 -0.41 20.06
N THR A 66 0.19 -0.60 19.64
CA THR A 66 1.36 -0.65 20.54
C THR A 66 1.66 0.72 21.15
N LYS A 67 1.51 1.81 20.38
CA LYS A 67 1.67 3.18 20.86
C LYS A 67 0.50 3.66 21.73
N SER A 68 -0.68 3.06 21.59
CA SER A 68 -1.89 3.42 22.36
C SER A 68 -2.05 2.62 23.67
N ALA A 69 -1.32 1.51 23.84
CA ALA A 69 -1.27 0.79 25.10
C ALA A 69 -0.32 1.51 26.07
N PRO A 70 -0.77 1.97 27.25
CA PRO A 70 0.15 2.46 28.25
C PRO A 70 1.06 1.31 28.68
N HIS A 71 2.37 1.61 28.80
CA HIS A 71 3.32 0.74 29.45
C HIS A 71 2.80 0.45 30.86
N ALA A 72 2.25 -0.75 31.06
CA ALA A 72 1.87 -1.25 32.38
C ALA A 72 3.12 -1.57 33.21
#